data_AF-A0A9E0NM40-F1
#
_entry.id   AF-A0A9E0NM40-F1
#
_cell.length_a   1.000
_cell.length_b   1.000
_cell.length_c   1.000
_cell.angle_alpha   90.00
_cell.angle_beta   90.00
_cell.angle_gamma   90.00
#
_symmetry.space_group_name_H-M   'P 1'
#
loop_
_entity.id
_entity.type
_entity.pdbx_description
1 polymer ?
#
loop_
_entity_poly.entity_id
_entity_poly.type
_entity_poly.pdbx_seq_one_letter_code
_entity_poly.pdbx_strand_id
1 'polypeptide(L)'
;MLRVDVFKNYCDKSLETLKNKEEKIRLQLLEEPGNIKLKKELGNILYYKKDIDGAINVYLKLITLEPKSASHNAFLGYLYYEKEVYQEAIKYLNISLDYDPKLSFVYFLLGNAYSRIGEIKEAIHCYDLAIFLDLDMYQAHIDFAKKYEAMGRLEKALREYKAAFEIDPRDGEINKKIQELNEKLREKS
;
A
#
# COMPACT_ATOMS: atom_id res chain seq x y z
N MET A 1 0.17 -0.52 1.95
CA MET A 1 -0.09 -1.97 2.04
C MET A 1 1.21 -2.75 2.16
N LEU A 2 2.04 -2.86 1.11
CA LEU A 2 3.24 -3.72 1.09
C LEU A 2 4.18 -3.62 2.31
N ARG A 3 4.66 -2.41 2.67
CA ARG A 3 5.50 -2.22 3.87
C ARG A 3 4.78 -2.59 5.16
N VAL A 4 3.55 -2.11 5.32
CA VAL A 4 2.75 -2.33 6.53
C VAL A 4 2.48 -3.82 6.72
N ASP A 5 2.21 -4.56 5.64
CA ASP A 5 1.94 -5.99 5.67
C ASP A 5 3.19 -6.78 6.06
N VAL A 6 4.37 -6.39 5.57
CA VAL A 6 5.62 -7.00 6.02
C VAL A 6 5.87 -6.67 7.50
N PHE A 7 5.77 -5.41 7.91
CA PHE A 7 6.02 -5.02 9.30
C PHE A 7 5.08 -5.71 10.29
N LYS A 8 3.78 -5.82 9.98
CA LYS A 8 2.81 -6.57 10.81
C LYS A 8 3.22 -8.03 11.04
N ASN A 9 3.88 -8.67 10.08
CA ASN A 9 4.26 -10.08 10.16
C ASN A 9 5.54 -10.34 10.99
N TYR A 10 6.32 -9.29 11.28
CA TYR A 10 7.65 -9.42 11.87
C TYR A 10 7.95 -8.46 13.02
N CYS A 11 7.07 -7.49 13.34
CA CYS A 11 7.28 -6.49 14.39
C CYS A 11 7.55 -7.09 15.78
N ASP A 12 6.90 -8.21 16.09
CA ASP A 12 7.01 -8.86 17.42
C ASP A 12 8.17 -9.86 17.50
N LYS A 13 8.95 -10.03 16.42
CA LYS A 13 10.02 -11.03 16.35
C LYS A 13 11.39 -10.39 16.57
N SER A 14 12.21 -11.06 17.38
CA SER A 14 13.59 -10.62 17.60
C SER A 14 14.42 -10.77 16.32
N LEU A 15 15.43 -9.91 16.15
CA LEU A 15 16.38 -9.99 15.02
C LEU A 15 17.09 -11.35 14.95
N GLU A 16 17.35 -11.96 16.11
CA GLU A 16 17.99 -13.28 16.20
C GLU A 16 17.07 -14.39 15.68
N THR A 17 15.77 -14.34 16.04
CA THR A 17 14.76 -15.24 15.51
C THR A 17 14.65 -15.13 13.99
N LEU A 18 14.76 -13.92 13.44
CA LEU A 18 14.70 -13.69 12.00
C LEU A 18 15.96 -14.20 11.28
N LYS A 19 17.14 -14.07 11.88
CA LYS A 19 18.39 -14.64 11.33
C LYS A 19 18.32 -16.16 11.23
N ASN A 20 17.94 -16.85 12.31
CA ASN A 20 17.82 -18.30 12.32
C ASN A 20 16.77 -18.78 11.30
N LYS A 21 15.67 -18.03 11.16
CA LYS A 21 14.64 -18.31 10.17
C LYS A 21 15.16 -18.13 8.74
N GLU A 22 15.91 -17.06 8.48
CA GLU A 22 16.54 -16.81 7.18
C GLU A 22 17.47 -17.95 6.78
N GLU A 23 18.37 -18.36 7.67
CA GLU A 23 19.32 -19.46 7.42
C GLU A 23 18.59 -20.77 7.08
N LYS A 24 17.56 -21.10 7.85
CA LYS A 24 16.73 -22.28 7.58
C LYS A 24 16.07 -22.22 6.20
N ILE A 25 15.51 -21.06 5.82
CA ILE A 25 14.90 -20.89 4.50
C ILE A 25 15.95 -21.02 3.38
N ARG A 26 17.16 -20.48 3.58
CA ARG A 26 18.25 -20.60 2.60
C ARG A 26 18.66 -22.06 2.37
N LEU A 27 18.76 -22.86 3.43
CA LEU A 27 19.05 -24.30 3.33
C LEU A 27 17.95 -25.03 2.57
N GLN A 28 16.68 -24.78 2.88
CA GLN A 28 15.55 -25.39 2.17
C GLN A 28 15.52 -25.01 0.68
N LEU A 29 15.91 -23.79 0.35
CA LEU A 29 16.01 -23.34 -1.05
C LEU A 29 17.18 -23.97 -1.83
N LEU A 30 18.13 -24.65 -1.17
CA LEU A 30 19.12 -25.47 -1.86
C LEU A 30 18.51 -26.77 -2.39
N GLU A 31 17.60 -27.36 -1.63
CA GLU A 31 16.86 -28.57 -2.01
C GLU A 31 15.72 -28.25 -2.98
N GLU A 32 15.01 -27.15 -2.74
CA GLU A 32 13.85 -26.71 -3.52
C GLU A 32 14.05 -25.29 -4.10
N PRO A 33 14.95 -25.11 -5.09
CA PRO A 33 15.27 -23.79 -5.63
C PRO A 33 14.10 -23.11 -6.33
N GLY A 34 13.04 -23.84 -6.70
CA GLY A 34 11.82 -23.30 -7.31
C GLY A 34 10.73 -22.90 -6.32
N ASN A 35 10.94 -23.06 -5.00
CA ASN A 35 9.88 -22.82 -4.01
C ASN A 35 9.56 -21.31 -3.87
N ILE A 36 8.51 -20.87 -4.57
CA ILE A 36 8.06 -19.46 -4.63
C ILE A 36 7.69 -18.93 -3.24
N LYS A 37 7.00 -19.75 -2.42
CA LYS A 37 6.56 -19.34 -1.08
C LYS A 37 7.75 -19.03 -0.18
N LEU A 38 8.74 -19.92 -0.15
CA LEU A 38 9.97 -19.73 0.62
C LEU A 38 10.79 -18.54 0.13
N LYS A 39 10.88 -18.32 -1.20
CA LYS A 39 11.55 -17.13 -1.74
C LYS A 39 10.82 -15.84 -1.34
N LYS A 40 9.49 -15.80 -1.43
CA LYS A 40 8.72 -14.62 -1.01
C LYS A 40 8.94 -14.32 0.48
N GLU A 41 8.95 -15.36 1.30
CA GLU A 41 9.22 -15.22 2.73
C GLU A 41 10.65 -14.72 3.00
N LEU A 42 11.65 -15.26 2.29
CA LEU A 42 13.03 -14.78 2.35
C LEU A 42 13.13 -13.29 1.96
N GLY A 43 12.54 -12.89 0.84
CA GLY A 43 12.54 -11.51 0.37
C GLY A 43 11.92 -10.55 1.38
N ASN A 44 10.84 -10.94 2.04
CA ASN A 44 10.19 -10.13 3.08
C ASN A 44 11.05 -10.00 4.35
N ILE A 45 11.73 -11.07 4.76
CA ILE A 45 12.67 -11.04 5.90
C ILE A 45 13.85 -10.12 5.60
N LEU A 46 14.43 -10.22 4.40
CA LEU A 46 15.53 -9.35 3.97
C LEU A 46 15.11 -7.88 3.95
N TYR A 47 13.93 -7.58 3.39
CA TYR A 47 13.36 -6.23 3.43
C TYR A 47 13.18 -5.71 4.86
N TYR A 48 12.62 -6.53 5.76
CA TYR A 48 12.43 -6.15 7.16
C TYR A 48 13.77 -5.88 7.87
N LYS A 49 14.81 -6.64 7.54
CA LYS A 49 16.19 -6.44 8.01
C LYS A 49 16.90 -5.25 7.36
N LYS A 50 16.23 -4.52 6.46
CA LYS A 50 16.78 -3.42 5.64
C LYS A 50 17.87 -3.86 4.64
N ASP A 51 17.97 -5.15 4.36
CA ASP A 51 18.79 -5.66 3.25
C ASP A 51 17.99 -5.56 1.94
N ILE A 52 17.95 -4.34 1.40
CA ILE A 52 17.17 -4.02 0.20
C ILE A 52 17.76 -4.73 -1.03
N ASP A 53 19.09 -4.80 -1.15
CA ASP A 53 19.76 -5.48 -2.26
C ASP A 53 19.51 -6.99 -2.25
N GLY A 54 19.58 -7.62 -1.08
CA GLY A 54 19.20 -9.01 -0.91
C GLY A 54 17.74 -9.26 -1.29
N ALA A 55 16.83 -8.39 -0.86
CA ALA A 55 15.41 -8.48 -1.22
C ALA A 55 15.20 -8.34 -2.73
N ILE A 56 15.85 -7.37 -3.40
CA ILE A 56 15.78 -7.17 -4.85
C ILE A 56 16.22 -8.44 -5.59
N ASN A 57 17.35 -9.03 -5.21
CA ASN A 57 17.88 -10.25 -5.83
C ASN A 57 16.91 -11.44 -5.70
N VAL A 58 16.19 -11.55 -4.58
CA VAL A 58 15.18 -12.58 -4.38
C VAL A 58 13.95 -12.33 -5.24
N TYR A 59 13.47 -11.07 -5.31
CA TYR A 59 12.31 -10.72 -6.12
C TYR A 59 12.59 -10.80 -7.64
N LEU A 60 13.82 -10.54 -8.09
CA LEU A 60 14.25 -10.82 -9.46
C LEU A 60 14.12 -12.31 -9.81
N LYS A 61 14.46 -13.21 -8.87
CA LYS A 61 14.24 -14.66 -9.06
C LYS A 61 12.76 -15.06 -9.00
N LEU A 62 11.93 -14.32 -8.24
CA LEU A 62 10.49 -14.56 -8.19
C LEU A 62 9.82 -14.20 -9.53
N ILE A 63 10.19 -13.09 -10.16
CA ILE A 63 9.63 -12.73 -11.46
C ILE A 63 10.10 -13.66 -12.59
N THR A 64 11.26 -14.34 -12.45
CA THR A 64 11.64 -15.37 -13.43
C THR A 64 10.79 -16.63 -13.31
N LEU A 65 10.32 -16.95 -12.10
CA LEU A 65 9.45 -18.11 -11.84
C LEU A 65 7.99 -17.81 -12.16
N GLU A 66 7.52 -16.60 -11.81
CA GLU A 66 6.15 -16.14 -12.05
C GLU A 66 6.16 -14.75 -12.74
N PRO A 67 6.43 -14.71 -14.06
CA PRO A 67 6.62 -13.46 -14.80
C PRO A 67 5.36 -12.59 -14.86
N LYS A 68 4.18 -13.20 -14.73
CA LYS A 68 2.88 -12.53 -14.78
C LYS A 68 2.35 -12.10 -13.41
N SER A 69 3.14 -12.23 -12.35
CA SER A 69 2.71 -11.84 -11.01
C SER A 69 2.79 -10.32 -10.85
N ALA A 70 1.64 -9.64 -10.88
CA ALA A 70 1.53 -8.22 -10.56
C ALA A 70 2.14 -7.92 -9.18
N SER A 71 1.82 -8.74 -8.17
CA SER A 71 2.33 -8.56 -6.80
C SER A 71 3.85 -8.61 -6.68
N HIS A 72 4.53 -9.49 -7.44
CA HIS A 72 5.99 -9.57 -7.42
C HIS A 72 6.64 -8.37 -8.09
N ASN A 73 6.08 -7.92 -9.22
CA ASN A 73 6.54 -6.72 -9.92
C ASN A 73 6.30 -5.46 -9.08
N ALA A 74 5.14 -5.33 -8.43
CA ALA A 74 4.83 -4.21 -7.53
C ALA A 74 5.81 -4.12 -6.36
N PHE A 75 6.11 -5.26 -5.72
CA PHE A 75 7.05 -5.27 -4.59
C PHE A 75 8.49 -5.01 -5.06
N LEU A 76 8.90 -5.52 -6.21
CA LEU A 76 10.20 -5.20 -6.80
C LEU A 76 10.34 -3.71 -7.12
N GLY A 77 9.30 -3.11 -7.74
CA GLY A 77 9.26 -1.67 -7.99
C GLY A 77 9.31 -0.85 -6.69
N TYR A 78 8.61 -1.30 -5.65
CA TYR A 78 8.69 -0.69 -4.32
C TYR A 78 10.10 -0.78 -3.70
N LEU A 79 10.80 -1.90 -3.85
CA LEU A 79 12.19 -2.05 -3.37
C LEU A 79 13.15 -1.09 -4.09
N TYR A 80 12.99 -0.90 -5.40
CA TYR A 80 13.77 0.10 -6.15
C TYR A 80 13.43 1.54 -5.74
N TYR A 81 12.16 1.82 -5.41
CA TYR A 81 11.75 3.11 -4.88
C TYR A 81 12.43 3.40 -3.52
N GLU A 82 12.47 2.42 -2.61
CA GLU A 82 13.15 2.55 -1.31
C GLU A 82 14.68 2.69 -1.47
N LYS A 83 15.24 2.18 -2.57
CA LYS A 83 16.65 2.36 -2.95
C LYS A 83 16.90 3.69 -3.69
N GLU A 84 15.87 4.51 -3.90
CA GLU A 84 15.92 5.77 -4.66
C GLU A 84 16.32 5.61 -6.13
N VAL A 85 16.21 4.38 -6.66
CA VAL A 85 16.45 4.06 -8.07
C VAL A 85 15.11 4.18 -8.81
N TYR A 86 14.67 5.42 -9.03
CA TYR A 86 13.29 5.71 -9.43
C TYR A 86 12.92 5.24 -10.83
N GLN A 87 13.87 5.21 -11.78
CA GLN A 87 13.60 4.73 -13.15
C GLN A 87 13.23 3.25 -13.17
N GLU A 88 13.98 2.43 -12.42
CA GLU A 88 13.72 1.00 -12.25
C GLU A 88 12.44 0.77 -11.44
N ALA A 89 12.16 1.61 -10.44
CA ALA A 89 10.89 1.59 -9.72
C ALA A 89 9.71 1.79 -10.70
N ILE A 90 9.76 2.83 -11.53
CA ILE A 90 8.74 3.13 -12.55
C ILE A 90 8.56 1.95 -13.50
N LYS A 91 9.66 1.39 -14.01
CA LYS A 91 9.63 0.22 -14.91
C LYS A 91 8.84 -0.95 -14.31
N TYR A 92 9.19 -1.38 -13.10
CA TYR A 92 8.56 -2.56 -12.50
C TYR A 92 7.15 -2.29 -11.99
N LEU A 93 6.84 -1.07 -11.55
CA LEU A 93 5.48 -0.68 -11.19
C LEU A 93 4.57 -0.64 -12.44
N ASN A 94 5.05 -0.16 -13.58
CA ASN A 94 4.30 -0.22 -14.84
C ASN A 94 4.05 -1.67 -15.28
N ILE A 95 5.07 -2.54 -15.23
CA ILE A 95 4.89 -3.98 -15.51
C ILE A 95 3.86 -4.60 -14.56
N SER A 96 3.81 -4.18 -13.29
CA SER A 96 2.77 -4.64 -12.38
C SER A 96 1.37 -4.26 -12.85
N LEU A 97 1.19 -3.04 -13.37
CA LEU A 97 -0.09 -2.54 -13.87
C LEU A 97 -0.49 -3.19 -15.20
N ASP A 98 0.48 -3.60 -16.03
CA ASP A 98 0.23 -4.38 -17.25
C ASP A 98 -0.48 -5.71 -16.91
N TYR A 99 -0.20 -6.28 -15.73
CA TYR A 99 -0.81 -7.54 -15.27
C TYR A 99 -2.04 -7.33 -14.39
N ASP A 100 -2.07 -6.28 -13.56
CA ASP A 100 -3.25 -5.90 -12.79
C ASP A 100 -3.40 -4.37 -12.75
N PRO A 101 -4.23 -3.80 -13.65
CA PRO A 101 -4.39 -2.35 -13.79
C PRO A 101 -5.25 -1.72 -12.68
N LYS A 102 -5.78 -2.49 -11.73
CA LYS A 102 -6.65 -2.00 -10.66
C LYS A 102 -5.94 -1.78 -9.33
N LEU A 103 -4.62 -1.93 -9.29
CA LEU A 103 -3.84 -1.78 -8.06
C LEU A 103 -3.62 -0.29 -7.73
N SER A 104 -4.58 0.34 -7.03
CA SER A 104 -4.53 1.75 -6.61
C SER A 104 -3.22 2.14 -5.91
N PHE A 105 -2.70 1.28 -5.03
CA PHE A 105 -1.44 1.53 -4.33
C PHE A 105 -0.22 1.57 -5.28
N VAL A 106 -0.26 0.88 -6.42
CA VAL A 106 0.82 0.89 -7.42
C VAL A 106 0.84 2.23 -8.15
N TYR A 107 -0.32 2.78 -8.51
CA TYR A 107 -0.42 4.14 -9.04
C TYR A 107 0.07 5.19 -8.05
N PHE A 108 -0.23 5.04 -6.75
CA PHE A 108 0.32 5.93 -5.74
C PHE A 108 1.86 5.88 -5.67
N LEU A 109 2.45 4.67 -5.76
CA LEU A 109 3.90 4.50 -5.80
C LEU A 109 4.52 5.07 -7.09
N LEU A 110 3.86 4.91 -8.24
CA LEU A 110 4.28 5.54 -9.50
C LEU A 110 4.24 7.06 -9.39
N GLY A 111 3.19 7.63 -8.81
CA GLY A 111 3.09 9.07 -8.58
C GLY A 111 4.25 9.59 -7.74
N ASN A 112 4.61 8.87 -6.67
CA ASN A 112 5.78 9.22 -5.86
C ASN A 112 7.08 9.13 -6.67
N ALA A 113 7.26 8.08 -7.46
CA ALA A 113 8.47 7.90 -8.26
C ALA A 113 8.61 8.97 -9.35
N TYR A 114 7.55 9.28 -10.10
CA TYR A 114 7.52 10.36 -11.08
C TYR A 114 7.79 11.73 -10.44
N SER A 115 7.19 11.98 -9.28
CA SER A 115 7.43 13.22 -8.53
C SER A 115 8.90 13.39 -8.13
N ARG A 116 9.58 12.29 -7.73
CA ARG A 116 10.99 12.31 -7.35
C ARG A 116 11.95 12.57 -8.51
N ILE A 117 11.55 12.25 -9.75
CA ILE A 117 12.34 12.54 -10.95
C ILE A 117 11.92 13.84 -11.66
N GLY A 118 10.96 14.58 -11.12
CA GLY A 118 10.52 15.88 -11.64
C GLY A 118 9.41 15.80 -12.70
N GLU A 119 8.87 14.62 -12.99
CA GLU A 119 7.77 14.41 -13.95
C GLU A 119 6.42 14.67 -13.26
N ILE A 120 6.13 15.95 -13.00
CA ILE A 120 5.02 16.36 -12.14
C ILE A 120 3.64 16.05 -12.75
N LYS A 121 3.50 16.13 -14.08
CA LYS A 121 2.20 15.88 -14.75
C LYS A 121 1.80 14.41 -14.65
N GLU A 122 2.75 13.54 -14.89
CA GLU A 122 2.67 12.09 -14.79
C GLU A 122 2.37 11.70 -13.34
N ALA A 123 3.04 12.35 -12.38
CA ALA A 123 2.77 12.14 -10.97
C ALA A 123 1.31 12.46 -10.59
N ILE A 124 0.80 13.63 -11.01
CA ILE A 124 -0.59 14.03 -10.77
C ILE A 124 -1.55 13.02 -11.40
N HIS A 125 -1.33 12.64 -12.65
CA HIS A 125 -2.17 11.66 -13.33
C HIS A 125 -2.20 10.31 -12.60
N CYS A 126 -1.05 9.82 -12.13
CA CYS A 126 -0.98 8.60 -11.33
C CYS A 126 -1.72 8.75 -10.00
N TYR A 127 -1.63 9.91 -9.32
CA TYR A 127 -2.40 10.14 -8.10
C TYR A 127 -3.90 10.17 -8.36
N ASP A 128 -4.35 10.83 -9.43
CA ASP A 128 -5.77 10.84 -9.83
C ASP A 128 -6.28 9.42 -10.10
N LEU A 129 -5.49 8.59 -10.79
CA LEU A 129 -5.82 7.18 -11.02
C LEU A 129 -5.80 6.36 -9.71
N ALA A 130 -4.86 6.61 -8.80
CA ALA A 130 -4.84 5.96 -7.49
C ALA A 130 -6.08 6.29 -6.65
N ILE A 131 -6.54 7.55 -6.73
CA ILE A 131 -7.77 8.03 -6.08
C ILE A 131 -9.00 7.39 -6.75
N PHE A 132 -9.04 7.37 -8.08
CA PHE A 132 -10.16 6.79 -8.84
C PHE A 132 -10.30 5.28 -8.64
N LEU A 133 -9.19 4.55 -8.51
CA LEU A 133 -9.15 3.08 -8.43
C LEU A 133 -9.26 2.52 -7.00
N ASP A 134 -9.77 3.31 -6.06
CA ASP A 134 -10.05 2.84 -4.70
C ASP A 134 -8.76 2.58 -3.88
N LEU A 135 -8.03 3.64 -3.55
CA LEU A 135 -7.72 3.80 -2.13
C LEU A 135 -9.08 4.11 -1.52
N ASP A 136 -9.68 3.20 -0.74
CA ASP A 136 -11.08 3.29 -0.25
C ASP A 136 -11.29 4.55 0.63
N MET A 137 -11.29 5.71 -0.01
CA MET A 137 -11.38 7.04 0.58
C MET A 137 -12.79 7.23 1.11
N TYR A 138 -13.78 6.64 0.46
CA TYR A 138 -15.13 6.53 0.97
C TYR A 138 -15.14 5.89 2.37
N GLN A 139 -14.61 4.68 2.52
CA GLN A 139 -14.55 4.01 3.83
C GLN A 139 -13.60 4.71 4.81
N ALA A 140 -12.48 5.26 4.33
CA ALA A 140 -11.54 5.99 5.17
C ALA A 140 -12.15 7.27 5.78
N HIS A 141 -12.88 8.07 4.98
CA HIS A 141 -13.62 9.23 5.45
C HIS A 141 -14.71 8.84 6.46
N ILE A 142 -15.43 7.73 6.23
CA ILE A 142 -16.40 7.18 7.19
C ILE A 142 -15.71 6.81 8.52
N ASP A 143 -14.56 6.13 8.46
CA ASP A 143 -13.84 5.70 9.65
C ASP A 143 -13.25 6.86 10.44
N PHE A 144 -12.77 7.92 9.77
CA PHE A 144 -12.34 9.16 10.42
C PHE A 144 -13.52 9.92 11.03
N ALA A 145 -14.65 10.00 10.34
CA ALA A 145 -15.85 10.65 10.83
C ALA A 145 -16.35 10.02 12.15
N LYS A 146 -16.45 8.68 12.18
CA LYS A 146 -16.81 7.91 13.39
C LYS A 146 -15.86 8.15 14.56
N LYS A 147 -14.55 8.21 14.29
CA LYS A 147 -13.53 8.49 15.33
C LYS A 147 -13.66 9.91 15.89
N TYR A 148 -13.92 10.91 15.04
CA TYR A 148 -14.13 12.28 15.52
C TYR A 148 -15.44 12.44 16.30
N GLU A 149 -16.50 11.74 15.90
CA GLU A 149 -17.78 11.69 16.62
C GLU A 149 -17.58 11.10 18.03
N ALA A 150 -16.86 9.98 18.15
CA ALA A 150 -16.52 9.35 19.44
C ALA A 150 -15.68 10.28 20.35
N MET A 151 -14.89 11.18 19.76
CA MET A 151 -14.11 12.20 20.48
C MET A 151 -14.89 13.48 20.78
N GLY A 152 -16.19 13.54 20.43
CA GLY A 152 -17.04 14.73 20.58
C GLY A 152 -16.70 15.88 19.64
N ARG A 153 -15.82 15.68 18.64
CA ARG A 153 -15.37 16.69 17.68
C ARG A 153 -16.33 16.76 16.48
N LEU A 154 -17.55 17.19 16.75
CA LEU A 154 -18.69 17.07 15.82
C LEU A 154 -18.47 17.82 14.48
N GLU A 155 -17.84 19.01 14.48
CA GLU A 155 -17.54 19.74 13.25
C GLU A 155 -16.54 19.01 12.33
N LYS A 156 -15.57 18.31 12.92
CA LYS A 156 -14.61 17.50 12.17
C LYS A 156 -15.28 16.24 11.64
N ALA A 157 -16.11 15.58 12.44
CA ALA A 157 -16.91 14.44 11.99
C ALA A 157 -17.81 14.82 10.80
N LEU A 158 -18.47 15.97 10.86
CA LEU A 158 -19.33 16.46 9.79
C LEU A 158 -18.58 16.71 8.47
N ARG A 159 -17.35 17.25 8.53
CA ARG A 159 -16.51 17.43 7.33
C ARG A 159 -16.18 16.11 6.67
N GLU A 160 -15.79 15.10 7.45
CA GLU A 160 -15.44 13.78 6.93
C GLU A 160 -16.67 13.03 6.36
N TYR A 161 -17.84 13.11 7.00
CA TYR A 161 -19.07 12.54 6.44
C TYR A 161 -19.50 13.24 5.14
N LYS A 162 -19.33 14.56 5.02
CA LYS A 162 -19.60 15.29 3.76
C LYS A 162 -18.65 14.86 2.64
N ALA A 163 -17.36 14.68 2.94
CA ALA A 163 -16.40 14.17 1.97
C ALA A 163 -16.76 12.75 1.50
N ALA A 164 -17.21 11.86 2.40
CA ALA A 164 -17.72 10.55 2.02
C ALA A 164 -18.99 10.65 1.14
N PHE A 165 -19.91 11.57 1.45
CA PHE A 165 -21.14 11.78 0.68
C PHE A 165 -20.89 12.40 -0.71
N GLU A 166 -19.88 13.25 -0.86
CA GLU A 166 -19.45 13.75 -2.18
C GLU A 166 -18.91 12.63 -3.07
N ILE A 167 -18.36 11.57 -2.47
CA ILE A 167 -17.82 10.39 -3.17
C ILE A 167 -18.93 9.40 -3.56
N ASP A 168 -19.85 9.03 -2.65
CA ASP A 168 -21.09 8.30 -3.00
C ASP A 168 -22.35 8.99 -2.43
N PRO A 169 -23.02 9.84 -3.23
CA PRO A 169 -24.23 10.55 -2.79
C PRO A 169 -25.46 9.66 -2.58
N ARG A 170 -25.39 8.37 -2.93
CA ARG A 170 -26.53 7.44 -2.84
C ARG A 170 -26.57 6.70 -1.51
N ASP A 171 -25.52 6.81 -0.69
CA ASP A 171 -25.53 6.22 0.66
C ASP A 171 -26.43 7.02 1.60
N GLY A 172 -27.64 6.51 1.78
CA GLY A 172 -28.66 7.11 2.64
C GLY A 172 -28.28 7.16 4.11
N GLU A 173 -27.37 6.30 4.59
CA GLU A 173 -26.93 6.30 5.98
C GLU A 173 -25.97 7.46 6.25
N ILE A 174 -25.06 7.77 5.31
CA ILE A 174 -24.18 8.94 5.44
C ILE A 174 -24.97 10.25 5.40
N ASN A 175 -25.98 10.36 4.52
CA ASN A 175 -26.84 11.54 4.47
C ASN A 175 -27.60 11.77 5.79
N LYS A 176 -28.18 10.71 6.37
CA LYS A 176 -28.81 10.80 7.71
C LYS A 176 -27.81 11.31 8.75
N LYS A 177 -26.58 10.79 8.72
CA LYS A 177 -25.53 11.16 9.68
C LYS A 177 -25.14 12.64 9.57
N ILE A 178 -25.08 13.18 8.36
CA ILE A 178 -24.86 14.61 8.11
C ILE A 178 -25.99 15.45 8.70
N GLN A 179 -27.26 15.04 8.52
CA GLN A 179 -28.42 15.75 9.06
C GLN A 179 -28.41 15.77 10.59
N GLU A 180 -28.21 14.60 11.24
CA GLU A 180 -28.11 14.48 12.69
C GLU A 180 -27.02 15.39 13.29
N LEU A 181 -25.85 15.45 12.65
CA LEU A 181 -24.73 16.28 13.12
C LEU A 181 -24.99 17.78 12.97
N ASN A 182 -25.67 18.20 11.89
CA ASN A 182 -26.04 19.59 11.70
C ASN A 182 -27.06 20.06 12.77
N GLU A 183 -28.02 19.22 13.14
CA GLU A 183 -28.98 19.52 14.22
C GLU A 183 -28.28 19.66 15.57
N LYS A 184 -27.43 18.68 15.95
CA LYS A 184 -26.65 18.72 17.20
C LYS A 184 -25.72 19.93 17.30
N LEU A 185 -25.19 20.43 16.18
CA LEU A 185 -24.33 21.62 16.16
C LEU A 185 -25.16 22.91 16.30
N ARG A 186 -26.37 22.95 15.72
CA ARG A 186 -27.30 24.09 15.89
C ARG A 186 -27.80 24.23 17.33
N GLU A 187 -28.06 23.13 18.02
CA GLU A 187 -28.50 23.14 19.43
C GLU A 187 -27.40 23.54 20.42
N LYS A 188 -26.13 23.50 20.01
CA LYS A 188 -24.97 23.89 20.81
C LYS A 188 -24.47 25.32 20.54
N SER A 189 -25.08 26.01 19.57
CA SER A 189 -24.75 27.38 19.16
C SER A 189 -25.61 28.38 19.94
#